data_AF-A0A133XHA7-F1
#
_entry.id   AF-A0A133XHA7-F1
#
_cell.length_a   1.000
_cell.length_b   1.000
_cell.length_c   1.000
_cell.angle_alpha   90.00
_cell.angle_beta   90.00
_cell.angle_gamma   90.00
#
_symmetry.space_group_name_H-M   'P 1'
#
loop_
_entity.id
_entity.type
_entity.pdbx_description
1 polymer ?
#
loop_
_entity_poly.entity_id
_entity_poly.type
_entity_poly.pdbx_seq_one_letter_code
_entity_poly.pdbx_strand_id
1 'polypeptide(L)'
;MSVPVPSLPEQTEIIRRVEILFAFADRLEARLTTARRQVGQLTPALLAKAFRGELVPQDPADEPAAELLKRLAAQRETAPKTNRGRKIASR
;
A
#
# COMPACT_ATOMS: atom_id res chain seq x y z
N MET A 1 34.97 40.35 -7.63
CA MET A 1 33.89 40.45 -8.63
C MET A 1 32.82 41.39 -8.10
N SER A 2 32.34 42.33 -8.91
CA SER A 2 31.21 43.19 -8.57
C SER A 2 29.96 42.62 -9.23
N VAL A 3 28.87 42.47 -8.48
CA VAL A 3 27.58 41.99 -8.99
C VAL A 3 26.65 43.20 -9.03
N PRO A 4 25.90 43.43 -10.13
CA PRO A 4 24.91 44.50 -10.17
C PRO A 4 23.85 44.29 -9.09
N VAL A 5 23.58 45.34 -8.31
CA VAL A 5 22.62 45.32 -7.20
C VAL A 5 21.35 46.05 -7.64
N PRO A 6 20.18 45.39 -7.58
CA PRO A 6 18.90 46.00 -7.95
C PRO A 6 18.46 47.06 -6.92
N SER A 7 17.42 47.83 -7.25
CA SER A 7 16.87 48.83 -6.34
C SER A 7 16.27 48.20 -5.07
N LEU A 8 16.19 48.93 -3.95
CA LEU A 8 15.59 48.40 -2.70
C LEU A 8 14.14 47.88 -2.86
N PRO A 9 13.25 48.55 -3.62
CA PRO A 9 11.92 48.00 -3.90
C PRO A 9 11.97 46.67 -4.64
N GLU A 10 12.88 46.55 -5.62
CA GLU A 10 13.07 45.33 -6.39
C GLU A 10 13.65 44.19 -5.54
N GLN A 11 14.63 44.48 -4.68
CA GLN A 11 15.15 43.52 -3.70
C GLN A 11 14.03 42.98 -2.79
N THR A 12 13.17 43.86 -2.29
CA THR A 12 12.03 43.49 -1.44
C THR A 12 11.07 42.55 -2.17
N GLU A 13 10.75 42.85 -3.44
CA GLU A 13 9.87 42.00 -4.23
C GLU A 13 10.52 40.65 -4.58
N ILE A 14 11.83 40.63 -4.83
CA ILE A 14 12.58 39.38 -5.02
C ILE A 14 12.46 38.50 -3.76
N ILE A 15 12.73 39.05 -2.58
CA ILE A 15 12.62 38.33 -1.31
C ILE A 15 11.21 37.79 -1.12
N ARG A 16 10.18 38.62 -1.30
CA ARG A 16 8.78 38.22 -1.15
C ARG A 16 8.43 37.03 -2.04
N ARG A 17 8.86 37.03 -3.31
CA ARG A 17 8.62 35.93 -4.25
C ARG A 17 9.34 34.66 -3.84
N VAL A 18 10.59 34.79 -3.40
CA VAL A 18 11.39 33.68 -2.91
C VAL A 18 10.73 33.03 -1.69
N GLU A 19 10.30 33.83 -0.71
CA GLU A 19 9.60 33.34 0.48
C GLU A 19 8.31 32.58 0.13
N ILE A 20 7.52 33.09 -0.82
CA ILE A 20 6.30 32.41 -1.31
C ILE A 20 6.64 31.05 -1.91
N LEU A 21 7.68 30.97 -2.74
CA LEU A 21 8.09 29.74 -3.40
C LEU A 21 8.61 28.71 -2.40
N PHE A 22 9.39 29.13 -1.40
CA PHE A 22 9.84 28.24 -0.33
C PHE A 22 8.67 27.73 0.51
N ALA A 23 7.75 28.61 0.93
CA ALA A 23 6.56 28.18 1.67
C ALA A 23 5.68 27.21 0.86
N PHE A 24 5.64 27.35 -0.47
CA PHE A 24 4.96 26.41 -1.35
C PHE A 24 5.68 25.05 -1.40
N ALA A 25 7.01 25.05 -1.52
CA ALA A 25 7.81 23.82 -1.51
C ALA A 25 7.62 23.03 -0.22
N ASP A 26 7.66 23.70 0.94
CA ASP A 26 7.46 23.07 2.25
C ASP A 26 6.10 22.37 2.35
N ARG A 27 5.03 23.04 1.86
CA ARG A 27 3.68 22.46 1.84
C ARG A 27 3.58 21.25 0.93
N LEU A 28 4.24 21.29 -0.23
CA LEU A 28 4.27 20.17 -1.16
C LEU A 28 4.98 18.96 -0.54
N GLU A 29 6.12 19.18 0.10
CA GLU A 29 6.88 18.13 0.78
C GLU A 29 6.09 17.50 1.93
N ALA A 30 5.44 18.32 2.76
CA ALA A 30 4.59 17.84 3.85
C ALA A 30 3.41 16.98 3.33
N ARG A 31 2.78 17.41 2.24
CA ARG A 31 1.66 16.67 1.61
C ARG A 31 2.14 15.34 1.03
N LEU A 32 3.28 15.34 0.37
CA LEU A 32 3.88 14.14 -0.21
C LEU A 32 4.30 13.14 0.88
N THR A 33 4.87 13.60 1.99
CA THR A 33 5.20 12.78 3.16
C THR A 33 3.96 12.11 3.76
N THR A 34 2.86 12.88 3.91
CA THR A 34 1.59 12.34 4.41
C THR A 34 0.99 11.31 3.46
N ALA A 35 0.98 11.58 2.16
CA ALA A 35 0.47 10.64 1.16
C ALA A 35 1.27 9.33 1.14
N ARG A 36 2.61 9.41 1.21
CA ARG A 36 3.49 8.23 1.30
C ARG A 36 3.17 7.38 2.53
N ARG A 37 2.96 8.01 3.69
CA ARG A 37 2.58 7.31 4.93
C ARG A 37 1.25 6.58 4.78
N GLN A 38 0.25 7.23 4.18
CA GLN A 38 -1.07 6.63 3.95
C GLN A 38 -0.98 5.42 3.01
N VAL A 39 -0.25 5.54 1.89
CA VAL A 39 -0.03 4.42 0.97
C VAL A 39 0.64 3.24 1.67
N GLY A 40 1.65 3.51 2.53
CA GLY A 40 2.30 2.46 3.33
C GLY A 40 1.35 1.73 4.30
N GLN A 41 0.27 2.37 4.74
CA GLN A 41 -0.73 1.78 5.63
C GLN A 41 -1.90 1.11 4.88
N LEU A 42 -2.19 1.54 3.64
CA LEU A 42 -3.30 1.02 2.86
C LEU A 42 -3.12 -0.46 2.50
N THR A 43 -1.92 -0.88 2.06
CA THR A 43 -1.69 -2.28 1.68
C THR A 43 -1.86 -3.25 2.86
N PRO A 44 -1.25 -3.02 4.04
CA PRO A 44 -1.51 -3.85 5.22
C PRO A 44 -2.98 -3.85 5.65
N ALA A 45 -3.64 -2.67 5.63
CA ALA A 45 -5.04 -2.56 6.01
C ALA A 45 -5.96 -3.36 5.05
N LEU A 46 -5.70 -3.27 3.75
CA LEU A 46 -6.44 -4.01 2.72
C LEU A 46 -6.24 -5.52 2.86
N LEU A 47 -5.00 -5.98 3.06
CA LEU A 47 -4.69 -7.39 3.28
C LEU A 47 -5.37 -7.92 4.56
N ALA A 48 -5.34 -7.13 5.64
CA ALA A 48 -6.02 -7.50 6.87
C ALA A 48 -7.54 -7.66 6.68
N LYS A 49 -8.17 -6.78 5.88
CA LYS A 49 -9.58 -6.93 5.50
C LYS A 49 -9.83 -8.15 4.61
N ALA A 50 -8.93 -8.41 3.65
CA ALA A 50 -9.00 -9.57 2.77
C ALA A 50 -8.96 -10.89 3.55
N PHE A 51 -8.01 -11.02 4.48
CA PHE A 51 -7.86 -12.23 5.29
C PHE A 51 -9.01 -12.44 6.28
N ARG A 52 -9.71 -11.39 6.69
CA ARG A 52 -10.94 -11.49 7.50
C ARG A 52 -12.21 -11.69 6.68
N GLY A 53 -12.12 -11.73 5.36
CA GLY A 53 -13.30 -11.84 4.48
C GLY A 53 -14.14 -10.55 4.40
N GLU A 54 -13.68 -9.43 4.96
CA GLU A 54 -14.46 -8.18 5.05
C GLU A 54 -14.51 -7.37 3.75
N LEU A 55 -13.95 -7.87 2.65
CA LEU A 55 -13.95 -7.16 1.36
C LEU A 55 -15.26 -7.28 0.60
N VAL A 56 -16.12 -8.22 0.99
CA VAL A 56 -17.40 -8.52 0.35
C VAL A 56 -18.44 -8.78 1.44
N PRO A 57 -19.72 -8.40 1.27
CA PRO A 57 -20.78 -8.81 2.19
C PRO A 57 -20.74 -10.32 2.43
N GLN A 58 -20.81 -10.72 3.70
CA GLN A 58 -20.79 -12.13 4.10
C GLN A 58 -22.23 -12.65 4.19
N ASP A 59 -22.48 -13.88 3.75
CA ASP A 59 -23.77 -14.53 3.95
C ASP A 59 -23.78 -15.16 5.36
N PRO A 60 -24.76 -14.84 6.22
CA PRO A 60 -24.92 -15.51 7.52
C PRO A 60 -25.07 -17.04 7.43
N ALA A 61 -25.45 -17.56 6.26
CA ALA A 61 -25.53 -18.99 5.98
C ALA A 61 -24.18 -19.62 5.56
N ASP A 62 -23.12 -18.81 5.37
CA ASP A 62 -21.79 -19.32 5.02
C ASP A 62 -21.26 -20.26 6.11
N GLU A 63 -20.83 -21.46 5.72
CA GLU A 63 -20.22 -22.39 6.65
C GLU A 63 -18.85 -21.85 7.14
N PRO A 64 -18.51 -21.96 8.44
CA PRO A 64 -17.19 -21.56 8.91
C PRO A 64 -16.09 -22.32 8.16
N ALA A 65 -15.02 -21.62 7.78
CA ALA A 65 -13.89 -22.23 7.05
C ALA A 65 -13.32 -23.47 7.75
N ALA A 66 -13.41 -23.54 9.09
CA ALA A 66 -13.01 -24.70 9.88
C ALA A 66 -13.80 -25.98 9.52
N GLU A 67 -15.10 -25.87 9.26
CA GLU A 67 -15.96 -27.01 8.89
C GLU A 67 -15.64 -27.51 7.48
N LEU A 68 -15.43 -26.60 6.53
CA LEU A 68 -14.92 -26.94 5.20
C LEU A 68 -13.56 -27.65 5.28
N LEU A 69 -12.63 -27.17 6.11
CA LEU A 69 -11.32 -27.79 6.30
C LEU A 69 -11.41 -29.20 6.89
N LYS A 70 -12.28 -29.43 7.88
CA LYS A 70 -12.55 -30.77 8.43
C LYS A 70 -13.07 -31.73 7.34
N ARG A 71 -14.02 -31.28 6.52
CA ARG A 71 -14.56 -32.06 5.40
C ARG A 71 -13.48 -32.40 4.37
N LEU A 72 -12.64 -31.42 4.00
CA LEU A 72 -11.52 -31.63 3.06
C LEU A 72 -10.47 -32.59 3.63
N ALA A 73 -10.18 -32.56 4.93
CA ALA A 73 -9.28 -33.51 5.58
C ALA A 73 -9.85 -34.94 5.53
N ALA A 74 -11.11 -35.14 5.91
CA ALA A 74 -11.78 -36.44 5.86
C ALA A 74 -11.88 -37.00 4.43
N GLN A 75 -12.14 -36.15 3.43
CA GLN A 75 -12.13 -36.53 2.02
C GLN A 75 -10.72 -36.94 1.54
N ARG A 76 -9.65 -36.31 2.04
CA ARG A 76 -8.27 -36.67 1.69
C ARG A 76 -7.82 -38.00 2.30
N GLU A 77 -8.32 -38.36 3.48
CA GLU A 77 -8.03 -39.65 4.11
C GLU A 77 -8.74 -40.81 3.39
N THR A 78 -9.91 -40.56 2.82
CA THR A 78 -10.71 -41.56 2.09
C THR A 78 -10.40 -41.60 0.59
N ALA A 79 -9.78 -40.56 0.03
CA ALA A 79 -9.34 -40.55 -1.36
C ALA A 79 -8.14 -41.49 -1.58
N PRO A 80 -8.12 -42.28 -2.67
CA PRO A 80 -6.99 -43.12 -2.99
C PRO A 80 -5.75 -42.25 -3.21
N LYS A 81 -4.63 -42.58 -2.54
CA LYS A 81 -3.34 -41.90 -2.70
C LYS A 81 -2.86 -42.07 -4.14
N THR A 82 -3.21 -41.14 -5.02
CA THR A 82 -2.58 -41.05 -6.34
C THR A 82 -1.14 -40.60 -6.12
N ASN A 83 -0.20 -41.53 -6.31
CA ASN A 83 1.23 -41.29 -6.19
C ASN A 83 1.67 -40.37 -7.34
N ARG A 84 1.46 -39.05 -7.20
CA ARG A 84 2.00 -38.06 -8.14
C ARG A 84 3.48 -37.89 -7.82
N GLY A 85 4.27 -38.84 -8.30
CA GLY A 85 5.72 -38.75 -8.33
C GLY A 85 6.12 -37.41 -8.94
N ARG A 86 6.83 -36.61 -8.16
CA ARG A 86 7.50 -35.38 -8.59
C ARG A 86 8.55 -35.78 -9.64
N LYS A 87 8.18 -35.81 -10.93
CA LYS A 87 9.17 -35.80 -12.02
C LYS A 87 9.81 -34.42 -12.03
N ILE A 88 10.94 -34.31 -11.35
CA ILE A 88 11.88 -33.21 -11.57
C ILE A 88 12.38 -33.39 -13.01
N ALA A 89 11.88 -32.56 -13.91
CA ALA A 89 12.40 -32.48 -15.26
C ALA A 89 13.79 -31.82 -15.21
N SER A 90 14.83 -32.64 -15.31
CA SER A 90 16.19 -32.20 -15.61
C SER A 90 16.37 -32.17 -17.12
N ARG A 91 16.48 -30.99 -17.71
CA ARG A 91 17.29 -30.75 -18.91
C ARG A 91 17.59 -29.27 -19.08
#